data_AF-A0A8H9HRZ5-F1
#
_entry.id   AF-A0A8H9HRZ5-F1
#
_cell.length_a   1.000
_cell.length_b   1.000
_cell.length_c   1.000
_cell.angle_alpha   90.00
_cell.angle_beta   90.00
_cell.angle_gamma   90.00
#
_symmetry.space_group_name_H-M   'P 1'
#
loop_
_entity.id
_entity.type
_entity.pdbx_description
1 polymer ?
#
loop_
_entity_poly.entity_id
_entity_poly.type
_entity_poly.pdbx_seq_one_letter_code
_entity_poly.pdbx_strand_id
1 'polypeptide(L)'
;MLPDRPTTPGPTEAGRGVQRPHRGGPLNPAPQPPPGTSPQPGLAPRHPDYARLAAVGPYFALHTSTATTPPPGFRPLPELYGTGPDAPLAARIRVVAQRLGTAELRVAASILHLGLAARFWSVGLGSAVLLGTVPTLEHAWVRVPDQGPIDLWTPPEPIRPTPGGLVDQLHQAVLVGQLEPLAEAVRTAVPLAARLLRGNAASALAGTLRMLDAHAPGAARELVAQLLDHPPLAGSGTLLTGPHGAAFRRTSCCLYYRIGPGAGLCGDCCFTRPPARRR
;
A
#
# COMPACT_ATOMS: atom_id res chain seq x y z
N MET A 1 -65.11 -0.36 8.79
CA MET A 1 -66.35 -1.16 8.86
C MET A 1 -65.98 -2.63 8.70
N LEU A 2 -65.96 -3.38 9.81
CA LEU A 2 -66.38 -4.78 9.80
C LEU A 2 -67.93 -4.78 9.76
N PRO A 3 -68.58 -5.81 9.18
CA PRO A 3 -69.05 -6.94 9.99
C PRO A 3 -68.83 -8.31 9.29
N ASP A 4 -68.46 -9.41 9.94
CA ASP A 4 -69.15 -10.28 10.92
C ASP A 4 -70.14 -11.32 10.33
N ARG A 5 -69.68 -12.60 10.26
CA ARG A 5 -70.37 -13.88 10.60
C ARG A 5 -71.67 -14.31 9.83
N PRO A 6 -72.23 -15.56 9.98
CA PRO A 6 -71.79 -16.82 10.63
C PRO A 6 -72.14 -18.19 9.89
N THR A 7 -71.63 -19.29 10.48
CA THR A 7 -72.07 -20.74 10.64
C THR A 7 -73.30 -21.32 9.90
N THR A 8 -73.40 -22.62 9.50
CA THR A 8 -73.43 -23.97 10.19
C THR A 8 -73.79 -25.07 9.13
N PRO A 9 -74.10 -26.38 9.38
CA PRO A 9 -73.59 -27.42 10.31
C PRO A 9 -73.37 -28.86 9.70
N GLY A 10 -72.60 -29.71 10.40
CA GLY A 10 -72.91 -31.13 10.72
C GLY A 10 -72.74 -32.26 9.66
N PRO A 11 -72.99 -33.54 10.03
CA PRO A 11 -72.02 -34.44 10.69
C PRO A 11 -71.92 -35.84 10.03
N THR A 12 -70.91 -36.65 10.38
CA THR A 12 -71.12 -38.10 10.64
C THR A 12 -69.93 -38.74 11.37
N GLU A 13 -70.24 -39.33 12.53
CA GLU A 13 -69.40 -40.27 13.28
C GLU A 13 -69.39 -41.65 12.63
N ALA A 14 -68.27 -42.38 12.72
CA ALA A 14 -68.30 -43.83 12.83
C ALA A 14 -66.98 -44.38 13.43
N GLY A 15 -67.11 -45.29 14.39
CA GLY A 15 -66.14 -46.39 14.56
C GLY A 15 -65.18 -46.29 15.75
N ARG A 16 -65.68 -46.62 16.94
CA ARG A 16 -64.86 -47.06 18.09
C ARG A 16 -64.16 -48.37 17.75
N GLY A 17 -62.83 -48.38 17.82
CA GLY A 17 -62.00 -49.59 17.86
C GLY A 17 -61.09 -49.54 19.09
N VAL A 18 -61.42 -50.31 20.12
CA VAL A 18 -60.62 -50.50 21.33
C VAL A 18 -59.37 -51.31 20.98
N GLN A 19 -58.17 -50.75 21.19
CA GLN A 19 -56.91 -51.51 21.15
C GLN A 19 -56.12 -51.31 22.45
N ARG A 20 -55.74 -52.46 23.01
CA ARG A 20 -55.10 -52.66 24.32
C ARG A 20 -53.69 -52.03 24.38
N PRO A 21 -53.22 -51.61 25.57
CA PRO A 21 -51.88 -51.08 25.72
C PRO A 21 -50.84 -52.20 25.64
N HIS A 22 -49.98 -52.16 24.62
CA HIS A 22 -48.78 -53.00 24.57
C HIS A 22 -47.74 -52.48 25.55
N ARG A 23 -47.22 -53.42 26.36
CA ARG A 23 -46.16 -53.24 27.36
C ARG A 23 -44.89 -52.67 26.74
N GLY A 24 -44.26 -51.76 27.48
CA GLY A 24 -42.98 -51.13 27.14
C GLY A 24 -41.86 -52.12 26.86
N GLY A 25 -41.19 -51.89 25.73
CA GLY A 25 -39.82 -52.34 25.48
C GLY A 25 -38.84 -51.23 25.86
N PRO A 26 -37.57 -51.56 26.18
CA PRO A 26 -36.59 -50.57 26.57
C PRO A 26 -36.30 -49.61 25.40
N LEU A 27 -36.28 -48.31 25.70
CA LEU A 27 -35.79 -47.28 24.80
C LEU A 27 -34.31 -47.55 24.49
N ASN A 28 -34.00 -47.92 23.25
CA ASN A 28 -32.62 -47.91 22.77
C ASN A 28 -32.07 -46.48 22.87
N PRO A 29 -30.85 -46.27 23.39
CA PRO A 29 -30.23 -44.95 23.36
C PRO A 29 -30.03 -44.53 21.90
N ALA A 30 -30.26 -43.24 21.63
CA ALA A 30 -30.05 -42.66 20.31
C ALA A 30 -28.62 -42.92 19.80
N PRO A 31 -28.42 -43.15 18.49
CA PRO A 31 -27.09 -43.34 17.92
C PRO A 31 -26.22 -42.11 18.20
N GLN A 32 -25.04 -42.35 18.76
CA GLN A 32 -24.06 -41.29 19.00
C GLN A 32 -23.65 -40.67 17.66
N PRO A 33 -23.50 -39.33 17.57
CA PRO A 33 -22.95 -38.70 16.38
C PRO A 33 -21.52 -39.23 16.14
N PRO A 34 -21.07 -39.34 14.87
CA PRO A 34 -19.72 -39.78 14.57
C PRO A 34 -18.71 -38.88 15.30
N PRO A 35 -17.55 -39.43 15.74
CA PRO A 35 -16.54 -38.64 16.42
C PRO A 35 -16.19 -37.44 15.55
N GLY A 36 -16.40 -36.25 16.11
CA GLY A 36 -16.13 -34.98 15.45
C GLY A 36 -14.72 -35.01 14.91
N THR A 37 -14.58 -34.74 13.63
CA THR A 37 -13.27 -34.49 13.01
C THR A 37 -12.65 -33.36 13.83
N SER A 38 -11.60 -33.68 14.58
CA SER A 38 -10.83 -32.65 15.28
C SER A 38 -10.46 -31.59 14.25
N PRO A 39 -10.63 -30.29 14.54
CA PRO A 39 -10.16 -29.27 13.63
C PRO A 39 -8.68 -29.55 13.39
N GLN A 40 -8.31 -29.81 12.14
CA GLN A 40 -6.92 -29.76 11.70
C GLN A 40 -6.31 -28.49 12.32
N PRO A 41 -5.15 -28.55 12.99
CA PRO A 41 -4.53 -27.35 13.54
C PRO A 41 -4.47 -26.33 12.40
N GLY A 42 -5.24 -25.25 12.54
CA GLY A 42 -5.35 -24.22 11.53
C GLY A 42 -3.94 -23.79 11.17
N LEU A 43 -3.58 -23.95 9.89
CA LEU A 43 -2.30 -23.53 9.37
C LEU A 43 -2.08 -22.09 9.86
N ALA A 44 -1.10 -21.88 10.73
CA ALA A 44 -0.79 -20.55 11.23
C ALA A 44 -0.73 -19.59 10.04
N PRO A 45 -1.28 -18.35 10.14
CA PRO A 45 -1.30 -17.43 9.03
C PRO A 45 0.12 -17.33 8.44
N ARG A 46 0.27 -17.76 7.19
CA ARG A 46 1.58 -17.73 6.53
C ARG A 46 1.98 -16.27 6.40
N HIS A 47 3.08 -15.88 7.03
CA HIS A 47 3.63 -14.55 6.86
C HIS A 47 3.90 -14.30 5.37
N PRO A 48 3.63 -13.08 4.86
CA PRO A 48 3.84 -12.78 3.45
C PRO A 48 5.32 -12.95 3.11
N ASP A 49 5.62 -13.65 2.02
CA ASP A 49 6.99 -13.81 1.54
C ASP A 49 7.44 -12.56 0.77
N TYR A 50 7.86 -11.54 1.51
CA TYR A 50 8.34 -10.27 0.98
C TYR A 50 9.62 -10.40 0.13
N ALA A 51 10.35 -11.52 0.22
CA ALA A 51 11.52 -11.75 -0.62
C ALA A 51 11.15 -11.84 -2.11
N ARG A 52 9.93 -12.28 -2.43
CA ARG A 52 9.41 -12.33 -3.81
C ARG A 52 9.37 -10.97 -4.49
N LEU A 53 9.24 -9.89 -3.73
CA LEU A 53 9.20 -8.53 -4.29
C LEU A 53 10.49 -8.15 -5.01
N ALA A 54 11.65 -8.65 -4.55
CA ALA A 54 12.95 -8.34 -5.12
C ALA A 54 13.09 -8.78 -6.59
N ALA A 55 12.27 -9.72 -7.06
CA ALA A 55 12.24 -10.16 -8.45
C ALA A 55 11.80 -9.05 -9.43
N VAL A 56 11.00 -8.07 -8.98
CA VAL A 56 10.60 -6.92 -9.80
C VAL A 56 11.74 -5.90 -9.92
N GLY A 57 12.58 -5.78 -8.88
CA GLY A 57 13.76 -4.92 -8.88
C GLY A 57 14.18 -4.42 -7.48
N PRO A 58 15.31 -3.71 -7.37
CA PRO A 58 15.89 -3.33 -6.08
C PRO A 58 15.01 -2.38 -5.27
N TYR A 59 14.16 -1.58 -5.91
CA TYR A 59 13.20 -0.71 -5.23
C TYR A 59 12.08 -1.48 -4.51
N PHE A 60 11.83 -2.74 -4.88
CA PHE A 60 10.75 -3.56 -4.32
C PHE A 60 11.21 -4.40 -3.13
N ALA A 61 12.52 -4.61 -2.96
CA ALA A 61 13.05 -5.46 -1.90
C ALA A 61 12.61 -5.00 -0.50
N LEU A 62 12.00 -5.88 0.30
CA LEU A 62 11.75 -5.62 1.71
C LEU A 62 12.33 -6.78 2.51
N HIS A 63 13.28 -6.49 3.39
CA HIS A 63 13.89 -7.52 4.20
C HIS A 63 13.01 -7.83 5.41
N THR A 64 12.62 -9.08 5.56
CA THR A 64 11.93 -9.59 6.75
C THR A 64 12.70 -10.77 7.30
N SER A 65 12.92 -10.79 8.61
CA SER A 65 13.57 -11.90 9.32
C SER A 65 12.70 -12.30 10.50
N THR A 66 12.74 -13.57 10.91
CA THR A 66 12.14 -14.01 12.19
C THR A 66 12.82 -13.37 13.41
N ALA A 67 13.99 -12.77 13.22
CA ALA A 67 14.66 -11.98 14.25
C ALA A 67 13.85 -10.72 14.60
N THR A 68 13.85 -10.37 15.88
CA THR A 68 13.23 -9.13 16.39
C THR A 68 14.13 -7.91 16.22
N THR A 69 15.41 -8.12 15.87
CA THR A 69 16.41 -7.06 15.68
C THR A 69 16.89 -7.00 14.23
N PRO A 70 17.12 -5.79 13.70
CA PRO A 70 17.63 -5.62 12.35
C PRO A 70 19.13 -5.95 12.26
N PRO A 71 19.66 -6.17 11.04
CA PRO A 71 21.10 -6.25 10.83
C PRO A 71 21.86 -4.97 11.25
N PRO A 72 23.18 -5.03 11.46
CA PRO A 72 23.99 -3.84 11.74
C PRO A 72 23.83 -2.73 10.69
N GLY A 73 23.85 -1.47 11.15
CA GLY A 73 23.77 -0.27 10.31
C GLY A 73 22.35 0.19 9.97
N PHE A 74 21.31 -0.56 10.38
CA PHE A 74 19.93 -0.11 10.31
C PHE A 74 19.58 0.81 11.49
N ARG A 75 18.71 1.78 11.22
CA ARG A 75 18.16 2.73 12.20
C ARG A 75 16.63 2.74 12.09
N PRO A 76 15.87 3.05 13.16
CA PRO A 76 14.42 3.19 13.05
C PRO A 76 14.05 4.17 11.93
N LEU A 77 13.10 3.79 11.07
CA LEU A 77 12.70 4.61 9.93
C LEU A 77 12.27 6.04 10.33
N PRO A 78 11.55 6.28 11.45
CA PRO A 78 11.21 7.63 11.87
C PRO A 78 12.42 8.56 12.10
N GLU A 79 13.61 8.03 12.42
CA GLU A 79 14.82 8.85 12.56
C GLU A 79 15.22 9.51 11.23
N LEU A 80 14.88 8.91 10.09
CA LEU A 80 15.12 9.50 8.77
C LEU A 80 14.32 10.80 8.58
N TYR A 81 13.16 10.92 9.21
CA TYR A 81 12.28 12.09 9.11
C TYR A 81 12.60 13.18 10.13
N GLY A 82 13.66 13.00 10.93
CA GLY A 82 14.11 13.99 11.89
C GLY A 82 14.31 15.37 11.26
N THR A 83 14.04 16.41 12.02
CA THR A 83 14.15 17.81 11.59
C THR A 83 15.34 18.51 12.25
N GLY A 84 15.97 19.44 11.53
CA GLY A 84 17.14 20.19 12.00
C GLY A 84 18.29 20.17 10.97
N PRO A 85 19.31 21.04 11.12
CA PRO A 85 20.40 21.16 10.16
C PRO A 85 21.29 19.90 10.07
N ASP A 86 21.44 19.19 11.18
CA ASP A 86 22.21 17.94 11.29
C ASP A 86 21.34 16.69 11.17
N ALA A 87 20.04 16.86 10.88
CA ALA A 87 19.14 15.74 10.73
C ALA A 87 19.50 14.89 9.49
N PRO A 88 19.25 13.56 9.52
CA PRO A 88 19.65 12.65 8.45
C PRO A 88 19.15 13.08 7.06
N LEU A 89 17.92 13.60 6.96
CA LEU A 89 17.35 14.06 5.70
C LEU A 89 18.07 15.28 5.14
N ALA A 90 18.37 16.29 5.97
CA ALA A 90 19.09 17.49 5.56
C ALA A 90 20.51 17.16 5.07
N ALA A 91 21.21 16.26 5.77
CA ALA A 91 22.51 15.74 5.32
C ALA A 91 22.38 15.01 3.97
N ARG A 92 21.36 14.17 3.79
CA ARG A 92 21.13 13.43 2.55
C ARG A 92 20.81 14.35 1.37
N ILE A 93 20.05 15.44 1.59
CA ILE A 93 19.79 16.46 0.57
C ILE A 93 21.11 17.07 0.08
N ARG A 94 22.04 17.41 0.99
CA ARG A 94 23.37 17.92 0.62
C ARG A 94 24.17 16.92 -0.20
N VAL A 95 24.17 15.64 0.18
CA VAL A 95 24.82 14.56 -0.59
C VAL A 95 24.21 14.43 -1.99
N VAL A 96 22.88 14.48 -2.12
CA VAL A 96 22.21 14.44 -3.42
C VAL A 96 22.55 15.68 -4.25
N ALA A 97 22.61 16.87 -3.66
CA ALA A 97 22.99 18.10 -4.35
C ALA A 97 24.41 18.02 -4.92
N GLN A 98 25.36 17.52 -4.13
CA GLN A 98 26.74 17.28 -4.55
C GLN A 98 26.82 16.28 -5.72
N ARG A 99 26.12 15.14 -5.61
CA ARG A 99 26.09 14.12 -6.68
C ARG A 99 25.48 14.64 -7.98
N LEU A 100 24.48 15.52 -7.87
CA LEU A 100 23.84 16.15 -9.03
C LEU A 100 24.63 17.35 -9.58
N GLY A 101 25.68 17.80 -8.89
CA GLY A 101 26.43 18.99 -9.26
C GLY A 101 25.58 20.28 -9.24
N THR A 102 24.57 20.36 -8.36
CA THR A 102 23.65 21.51 -8.29
C THR A 102 23.81 22.29 -6.99
N ALA A 103 23.82 23.62 -7.09
CA ALA A 103 23.74 24.51 -5.94
C ALA A 103 22.28 24.71 -5.44
N GLU A 104 21.28 24.31 -6.23
CA GLU A 104 19.87 24.45 -5.85
C GLU A 104 19.41 23.28 -4.96
N LEU A 105 19.52 23.44 -3.64
CA LEU A 105 19.11 22.40 -2.67
C LEU A 105 17.66 21.91 -2.88
N ARG A 106 16.76 22.76 -3.35
CA ARG A 106 15.38 22.39 -3.66
C ARG A 106 15.24 21.36 -4.81
N VAL A 107 16.18 21.37 -5.77
CA VAL A 107 16.23 20.37 -6.85
C VAL A 107 16.63 19.02 -6.25
N ALA A 108 17.68 19.02 -5.42
CA ALA A 108 18.13 17.83 -4.71
C ALA A 108 17.06 17.26 -3.77
N ALA A 109 16.38 18.12 -3.01
CA ALA A 109 15.31 17.74 -2.10
C ALA A 109 14.11 17.14 -2.85
N SER A 110 13.70 17.72 -3.98
CA SER A 110 12.64 17.17 -4.83
C SER A 110 13.00 15.79 -5.37
N ILE A 111 14.24 15.60 -5.84
CA ILE A 111 14.72 14.32 -6.39
C ILE A 111 14.84 13.27 -5.31
N LEU A 112 15.37 13.63 -4.13
CA LEU A 112 15.44 12.74 -2.98
C LEU A 112 14.03 12.29 -2.55
N HIS A 113 13.09 13.23 -2.41
CA HIS A 113 11.71 12.92 -2.08
C HIS A 113 11.07 11.99 -3.12
N LEU A 114 11.28 12.24 -4.41
CA LEU A 114 10.77 11.37 -5.48
C LEU A 114 11.33 9.95 -5.37
N GLY A 115 12.64 9.81 -5.11
CA GLY A 115 13.27 8.50 -4.94
C GLY A 115 12.77 7.74 -3.71
N LEU A 116 12.60 8.42 -2.58
CA LEU A 116 12.01 7.83 -1.37
C LEU A 116 10.53 7.47 -1.58
N ALA A 117 9.76 8.32 -2.26
CA ALA A 117 8.38 8.01 -2.60
C ALA A 117 8.27 6.78 -3.50
N ALA A 118 9.14 6.66 -4.52
CA ALA A 118 9.21 5.49 -5.37
C ALA A 118 9.56 4.23 -4.58
N ARG A 119 10.40 4.36 -3.55
CA ARG A 119 10.75 3.25 -2.67
C ARG A 119 9.55 2.75 -1.87
N PHE A 120 8.84 3.65 -1.19
CA PHE A 120 7.67 3.27 -0.40
C PHE A 120 6.53 2.72 -1.26
N TRP A 121 6.27 3.33 -2.43
CA TRP A 121 5.28 2.79 -3.36
C TRP A 121 5.65 1.42 -3.90
N SER A 122 6.92 1.18 -4.22
CA SER A 122 7.35 -0.13 -4.73
C SER A 122 7.13 -1.23 -3.70
N VAL A 123 7.41 -0.97 -2.42
CA VAL A 123 7.11 -1.94 -1.36
C VAL A 123 5.61 -2.11 -1.16
N GLY A 124 4.88 -1.00 -0.96
CA GLY A 124 3.44 -1.06 -0.65
C GLY A 124 2.62 -1.65 -1.79
N LEU A 125 2.68 -1.03 -2.97
CA LEU A 125 1.91 -1.47 -4.14
C LEU A 125 2.39 -2.84 -4.64
N GLY A 126 3.70 -3.11 -4.61
CA GLY A 126 4.23 -4.43 -4.96
C GLY A 126 3.70 -5.53 -4.05
N SER A 127 3.64 -5.28 -2.74
CA SER A 127 3.03 -6.21 -1.77
C SER A 127 1.55 -6.42 -2.05
N ALA A 128 0.79 -5.34 -2.28
CA ALA A 128 -0.64 -5.43 -2.54
C ALA A 128 -0.93 -6.28 -3.78
N VAL A 129 -0.20 -6.04 -4.86
CA VAL A 129 -0.41 -6.70 -6.15
C VAL A 129 0.09 -8.15 -6.17
N LEU A 130 1.26 -8.44 -5.57
CA LEU A 130 1.90 -9.76 -5.67
C LEU A 130 1.60 -10.70 -4.51
N LEU A 131 1.26 -10.13 -3.34
CA LEU A 131 1.07 -10.87 -2.09
C LEU A 131 -0.33 -10.67 -1.50
N GLY A 132 -1.15 -9.75 -2.04
CA GLY A 132 -2.51 -9.49 -1.55
C GLY A 132 -2.57 -8.81 -0.18
N THR A 133 -1.51 -8.13 0.23
CA THR A 133 -1.37 -7.50 1.56
C THR A 133 -0.49 -6.25 1.51
N VAL A 134 -0.59 -5.37 2.49
CA VAL A 134 0.20 -4.12 2.59
C VAL A 134 0.96 -4.10 3.92
N PRO A 135 2.30 -3.96 3.92
CA PRO A 135 3.07 -3.77 5.16
C PRO A 135 2.82 -2.36 5.72
N THR A 136 2.70 -2.21 7.05
CA THR A 136 2.43 -0.89 7.67
C THR A 136 3.66 0.03 7.64
N LEU A 137 4.85 -0.56 7.63
CA LEU A 137 6.15 0.11 7.77
C LEU A 137 6.30 0.98 9.04
N GLU A 138 5.36 0.92 9.98
CA GLU A 138 5.36 1.71 11.22
C GLU A 138 6.61 1.41 12.07
N HIS A 139 6.95 0.12 12.15
CA HIS A 139 8.11 -0.39 12.90
C HIS A 139 9.29 -0.72 11.98
N ALA A 140 9.30 -0.17 10.77
CA ALA A 140 10.37 -0.42 9.82
C ALA A 140 11.68 0.25 10.25
N TRP A 141 12.76 -0.33 9.77
CA TRP A 141 14.12 0.16 9.91
C TRP A 141 14.67 0.46 8.54
N VAL A 142 15.55 1.45 8.50
CA VAL A 142 16.19 1.95 7.28
C VAL A 142 17.70 1.92 7.40
N ARG A 143 18.35 1.55 6.29
CA ARG A 143 19.78 1.78 6.09
C ARG A 143 19.97 2.53 4.78
N VAL A 144 20.85 3.53 4.78
CA VAL A 144 21.16 4.32 3.59
C VAL A 144 22.47 3.81 3.00
N PRO A 145 22.45 3.06 1.88
CA PRO A 145 23.67 2.61 1.23
C PRO A 145 24.34 3.74 0.45
N ASP A 146 25.61 3.51 0.07
CA ASP A 146 26.36 4.43 -0.78
C ASP A 146 25.72 4.60 -2.16
N GLN A 147 25.20 3.50 -2.72
CA GLN A 147 24.56 3.43 -4.03
C GLN A 147 23.21 2.70 -3.95
N GLY A 148 22.29 3.06 -4.83
CA GLY A 148 20.96 2.43 -4.91
C GLY A 148 19.91 3.03 -3.97
N PRO A 149 18.71 2.42 -3.92
CA PRO A 149 17.64 2.84 -3.02
C PRO A 149 18.00 2.57 -1.55
N ILE A 150 17.27 3.19 -0.62
CA ILE A 150 17.40 2.84 0.81
C ILE A 150 16.99 1.38 1.04
N ASP A 151 17.69 0.71 1.94
CA ASP A 151 17.31 -0.62 2.40
C ASP A 151 16.22 -0.47 3.45
N LEU A 152 15.19 -1.31 3.36
CA LEU A 152 14.11 -1.38 4.33
C LEU A 152 14.10 -2.78 4.95
N TRP A 153 14.01 -2.80 6.27
CA TRP A 153 13.84 -4.01 7.05
C TRP A 153 12.63 -3.83 7.96
N THR A 154 11.80 -4.86 8.12
CA THR A 154 10.72 -4.85 9.10
C THR A 154 10.76 -6.13 9.92
N PRO A 155 10.49 -6.08 11.25
CA PRO A 155 10.30 -7.30 12.03
C PRO A 155 9.10 -8.09 11.48
N PRO A 156 8.92 -9.36 11.88
CA PRO A 156 7.71 -10.11 11.58
C PRO A 156 6.51 -9.35 12.11
N GLU A 157 5.75 -8.73 11.22
CA GLU A 157 4.55 -8.01 11.62
C GLU A 157 3.40 -9.02 11.71
N PRO A 158 2.62 -9.02 12.79
CA PRO A 158 1.38 -9.78 12.82
C PRO A 158 0.52 -9.29 11.66
N ILE A 159 0.04 -10.20 10.81
CA ILE A 159 -0.98 -9.85 9.82
C ILE A 159 -2.22 -9.46 10.62
N ARG A 160 -2.40 -8.15 10.87
CA ARG A 160 -3.63 -7.64 11.42
C ARG A 160 -4.58 -7.44 10.25
N PRO A 161 -5.81 -7.97 10.30
CA PRO A 161 -6.84 -7.57 9.36
C PRO A 161 -7.04 -6.08 9.53
N THR A 162 -6.49 -5.29 8.62
CA THR A 162 -6.77 -3.87 8.54
C THR A 162 -8.14 -3.74 7.90
N PRO A 163 -9.13 -3.12 8.56
CA PRO A 163 -10.43 -2.86 7.94
C PRO A 163 -10.24 -2.07 6.63
N GLY A 164 -11.01 -2.40 5.59
CA GLY A 164 -10.96 -1.73 4.30
C GLY A 164 -10.24 -2.49 3.20
N GLY A 165 -10.37 -1.99 1.97
CA GLY A 165 -9.76 -2.60 0.79
C GLY A 165 -8.25 -2.32 0.69
N LEU A 166 -7.58 -2.94 -0.29
CA LEU A 166 -6.15 -2.69 -0.53
C LEU A 166 -5.85 -1.20 -0.81
N VAL A 167 -6.78 -0.46 -1.40
CA VAL A 167 -6.65 0.99 -1.64
C VAL A 167 -6.56 1.74 -0.31
N ASP A 168 -7.45 1.45 0.65
CA ASP A 168 -7.44 2.08 1.98
C ASP A 168 -6.16 1.74 2.73
N GLN A 169 -5.73 0.46 2.66
CA GLN A 169 -4.51 0.01 3.29
C GLN A 169 -3.27 0.68 2.70
N LEU A 170 -3.18 0.81 1.38
CA LEU A 170 -2.10 1.54 0.71
C LEU A 170 -2.11 3.02 1.05
N HIS A 171 -3.29 3.64 1.10
CA HIS A 171 -3.45 5.02 1.49
C HIS A 171 -2.94 5.25 2.92
N GLN A 172 -3.35 4.42 3.89
CA GLN A 172 -2.91 4.56 5.27
C GLN A 172 -1.43 4.24 5.45
N ALA A 173 -0.97 3.08 4.98
CA ALA A 173 0.40 2.63 5.21
C ALA A 173 1.45 3.47 4.47
N VAL A 174 1.18 3.85 3.21
CA VAL A 174 2.17 4.55 2.38
C VAL A 174 1.95 6.06 2.38
N LEU A 175 0.76 6.54 2.01
CA LEU A 175 0.53 7.98 1.90
C LEU A 175 0.59 8.66 3.27
N VAL A 176 -0.30 8.26 4.17
CA VAL A 176 -0.40 8.86 5.51
C VAL A 176 0.80 8.47 6.37
N GLY A 177 1.16 7.18 6.39
CA GLY A 177 2.20 6.65 7.26
C GLY A 177 3.62 7.09 6.91
N GLN A 178 3.92 7.29 5.61
CA GLN A 178 5.29 7.56 5.17
C GLN A 178 5.44 8.85 4.35
N LEU A 179 4.59 9.06 3.34
CA LEU A 179 4.79 10.15 2.38
C LEU A 179 4.41 11.52 2.94
N GLU A 180 3.38 11.62 3.78
CA GLU A 180 3.01 12.87 4.44
C GLU A 180 4.07 13.32 5.46
N PRO A 181 4.53 12.48 6.41
CA PRO A 181 5.64 12.81 7.31
C PRO A 181 6.93 13.17 6.56
N LEU A 182 7.27 12.39 5.52
CA LEU A 182 8.43 12.69 4.68
C LEU A 182 8.29 14.06 3.99
N ALA A 183 7.12 14.37 3.43
CA ALA A 183 6.89 15.64 2.76
C ALA A 183 7.06 16.81 3.73
N GLU A 184 6.58 16.69 4.97
CA GLU A 184 6.73 17.73 5.98
C GLU A 184 8.19 17.89 6.44
N ALA A 185 8.88 16.78 6.69
CA ALA A 185 10.30 16.80 7.03
C ALA A 185 11.15 17.45 5.93
N VAL A 186 10.89 17.12 4.66
CA VAL A 186 11.56 17.75 3.51
C VAL A 186 11.28 19.25 3.46
N ARG A 187 10.03 19.69 3.66
CA ARG A 187 9.65 21.11 3.62
C ARG A 187 10.27 21.92 4.76
N THR A 188 10.45 21.29 5.91
CA THR A 188 11.14 21.87 7.06
C THR A 188 12.62 22.09 6.75
N ALA A 189 13.26 21.15 6.05
CA ALA A 189 14.67 21.26 5.66
C ALA A 189 14.90 22.23 4.49
N VAL A 190 14.02 22.22 3.48
CA VAL A 190 14.15 23.05 2.27
C VAL A 190 12.76 23.52 1.80
N PRO A 191 12.54 24.83 1.62
CA PRO A 191 11.26 25.35 1.15
C PRO A 191 10.83 24.76 -0.21
N LEU A 192 9.79 23.93 -0.17
CA LEU A 192 9.15 23.33 -1.34
C LEU A 192 7.64 23.47 -1.25
N ALA A 193 6.99 23.66 -2.40
CA ALA A 193 5.54 23.71 -2.47
C ALA A 193 4.95 22.32 -2.18
N ALA A 194 3.94 22.24 -1.31
CA ALA A 194 3.27 20.97 -1.00
C ALA A 194 2.74 20.26 -2.26
N ARG A 195 2.20 21.03 -3.22
CA ARG A 195 1.73 20.51 -4.52
C ARG A 195 2.84 19.83 -5.34
N LEU A 196 4.10 20.28 -5.21
CA LEU A 196 5.23 19.63 -5.88
C LEU A 196 5.48 18.24 -5.27
N LEU A 197 5.49 18.13 -3.94
CA LEU A 197 5.73 16.86 -3.25
C LEU A 197 4.61 15.85 -3.48
N ARG A 198 3.34 16.31 -3.51
CA ARG A 198 2.20 15.49 -3.97
C ARG A 198 2.37 15.00 -5.40
N GLY A 199 2.83 15.86 -6.30
CA GLY A 199 3.15 15.47 -7.68
C GLY A 199 4.30 14.45 -7.75
N ASN A 200 5.31 14.56 -6.90
CA ASN A 200 6.38 13.57 -6.80
C ASN A 200 5.83 12.22 -6.30
N ALA A 201 4.97 12.21 -5.28
CA ALA A 201 4.33 11.00 -4.79
C ALA A 201 3.49 10.30 -5.87
N ALA A 202 2.68 11.06 -6.64
CA ALA A 202 1.88 10.51 -7.73
C ALA A 202 2.73 10.00 -8.91
N SER A 203 3.78 10.73 -9.29
CA SER A 203 4.73 10.29 -10.33
C SER A 203 5.50 9.04 -9.91
N ALA A 204 5.88 8.94 -8.64
CA ALA A 204 6.45 7.72 -8.08
C ALA A 204 5.49 6.53 -8.15
N LEU A 205 4.21 6.72 -7.79
CA LEU A 205 3.18 5.69 -7.90
C LEU A 205 3.01 5.20 -9.35
N ALA A 206 2.91 6.12 -10.31
CA ALA A 206 2.86 5.79 -11.73
C ALA A 206 4.15 5.11 -12.24
N GLY A 207 5.31 5.48 -11.69
CA GLY A 207 6.57 4.81 -11.92
C GLY A 207 6.56 3.35 -11.46
N THR A 208 6.07 3.10 -10.25
CA THR A 208 5.90 1.75 -9.71
C THR A 208 4.92 0.93 -10.54
N LEU A 209 3.81 1.53 -11.01
CA LEU A 209 2.88 0.87 -11.93
C LEU A 209 3.60 0.33 -13.17
N ARG A 210 4.43 1.16 -13.83
CA ARG A 210 5.17 0.73 -15.04
C ARG A 210 6.05 -0.48 -14.81
N MET A 211 6.64 -0.63 -13.62
CA MET A 211 7.45 -1.80 -13.25
C MET A 211 6.57 -3.04 -13.00
N LEU A 212 5.41 -2.85 -12.38
CA LEU A 212 4.47 -3.94 -12.07
C LEU A 212 3.65 -4.37 -13.28
N ASP A 213 3.48 -3.53 -14.29
CA ASP A 213 2.67 -3.81 -15.48
C ASP A 213 3.16 -5.07 -16.23
N ALA A 214 4.47 -5.33 -16.19
CA ALA A 214 5.08 -6.55 -16.76
C ALA A 214 4.80 -7.82 -15.94
N HIS A 215 4.37 -7.70 -14.68
CA HIS A 215 4.21 -8.82 -13.75
C HIS A 215 2.73 -9.11 -13.44
N ALA A 216 1.89 -8.07 -13.36
CA ALA A 216 0.48 -8.16 -12.98
C ALA A 216 -0.32 -6.94 -13.49
N PRO A 217 -0.57 -6.83 -14.80
CA PRO A 217 -1.05 -5.60 -15.43
C PRO A 217 -2.45 -5.15 -14.96
N GLY A 218 -3.40 -6.08 -14.74
CA GLY A 218 -4.78 -5.74 -14.37
C GLY A 218 -4.89 -5.11 -12.98
N ALA A 219 -4.48 -5.85 -11.95
CA ALA A 219 -4.62 -5.45 -10.55
C ALA A 219 -3.85 -4.16 -10.22
N ALA A 220 -2.64 -3.99 -10.76
CA ALA A 220 -1.84 -2.80 -10.49
C ALA A 220 -2.50 -1.53 -11.05
N ARG A 221 -3.08 -1.59 -12.26
CA ARG A 221 -3.73 -0.44 -12.90
C ARG A 221 -4.96 0.02 -12.12
N GLU A 222 -5.79 -0.91 -11.67
CA GLU A 222 -7.01 -0.61 -10.90
C GLU A 222 -6.69 0.07 -9.56
N LEU A 223 -5.72 -0.45 -8.81
CA LEU A 223 -5.30 0.15 -7.54
C LEU A 223 -4.72 1.54 -7.72
N VAL A 224 -3.87 1.72 -8.74
CA VAL A 224 -3.22 3.01 -9.01
C VAL A 224 -4.22 4.06 -9.47
N ALA A 225 -5.19 3.71 -10.32
CA ALA A 225 -6.26 4.62 -10.72
C ALA A 225 -7.06 5.10 -9.51
N GLN A 226 -7.51 4.18 -8.65
CA GLN A 226 -8.25 4.52 -7.43
C GLN A 226 -7.43 5.40 -6.47
N LEU A 227 -6.14 5.10 -6.26
CA LEU A 227 -5.27 5.93 -5.42
C LEU A 227 -5.04 7.32 -5.99
N LEU A 228 -4.94 7.47 -7.31
CA LEU A 228 -4.75 8.76 -7.97
C LEU A 228 -6.02 9.62 -7.97
N ASP A 229 -7.20 9.01 -7.89
CA ASP A 229 -8.49 9.69 -7.73
C ASP A 229 -8.81 10.01 -6.26
N HIS A 230 -8.04 9.45 -5.31
CA HIS A 230 -8.20 9.70 -3.88
C HIS A 230 -7.33 10.89 -3.41
N PRO A 231 -7.83 11.79 -2.54
CA PRO A 231 -6.99 12.78 -1.87
C PRO A 231 -5.84 12.13 -1.08
N PRO A 232 -4.67 12.77 -0.93
CA PRO A 232 -4.32 14.07 -1.49
C PRO A 232 -3.76 13.97 -2.93
N LEU A 233 -3.75 12.79 -3.56
CA LEU A 233 -3.20 12.60 -4.91
C LEU A 233 -4.15 13.06 -6.01
N ALA A 234 -5.46 13.13 -5.74
CA ALA A 234 -6.46 13.68 -6.64
C ALA A 234 -6.00 15.02 -7.28
N GLY A 235 -6.02 15.07 -8.61
CA GLY A 235 -5.63 16.26 -9.39
C GLY A 235 -4.11 16.52 -9.50
N SER A 236 -3.26 15.61 -9.01
CA SER A 236 -1.80 15.70 -9.13
C SER A 236 -1.28 15.45 -10.56
N GLY A 237 -2.08 14.82 -11.41
CA GLY A 237 -1.75 14.51 -12.80
C GLY A 237 -2.83 13.69 -13.48
N THR A 238 -2.53 13.24 -14.69
CA THR A 238 -3.38 12.36 -15.50
C THR A 238 -2.63 11.08 -15.80
N LEU A 239 -3.21 9.95 -15.41
CA LEU A 239 -2.74 8.63 -15.80
C LEU A 239 -3.36 8.25 -17.14
N LEU A 240 -2.52 7.78 -18.06
CA LEU A 240 -2.92 7.23 -19.35
C LEU A 240 -2.48 5.77 -19.37
N THR A 241 -3.42 4.86 -19.55
CA THR A 241 -3.14 3.41 -19.69
C THR A 241 -3.56 2.95 -21.08
N GLY A 242 -2.81 2.00 -21.64
CA GLY A 242 -3.11 1.43 -22.94
C GLY A 242 -2.34 0.14 -23.22
N PRO A 243 -2.45 -0.40 -24.45
CA PRO A 243 -1.75 -1.63 -24.85
C PRO A 243 -0.23 -1.55 -24.73
N HIS A 244 0.33 -0.34 -24.83
CA HIS A 244 1.77 -0.07 -24.74
C HIS A 244 2.25 0.32 -23.33
N GLY A 245 1.43 0.07 -22.31
CA GLY A 245 1.74 0.34 -20.90
C GLY A 245 1.08 1.60 -20.35
N ALA A 246 1.68 2.16 -19.31
CA ALA A 246 1.16 3.32 -18.59
C ALA A 246 2.08 4.55 -18.72
N ALA A 247 1.50 5.73 -18.93
CA ALA A 247 2.15 7.02 -18.89
C ALA A 247 1.45 7.93 -17.88
N PHE A 248 2.19 8.88 -17.31
CA PHE A 248 1.63 9.83 -16.35
C PHE A 248 2.12 11.24 -16.64
N ARG A 249 1.21 12.21 -16.60
CA ARG A 249 1.55 13.62 -16.78
C ARG A 249 1.14 14.41 -15.55
N ARG A 250 2.12 14.97 -14.85
CA ARG A 250 1.85 15.80 -13.66
C ARG A 250 1.20 17.14 -14.01
N THR A 251 0.50 17.70 -13.02
CA THR A 251 0.07 19.11 -13.01
C THR A 251 1.06 20.03 -12.28
N SER A 252 2.17 19.49 -11.75
CA SER A 252 3.24 20.22 -11.08
C SER A 252 4.62 19.88 -11.64
N CYS A 253 5.59 20.79 -11.48
CA CYS A 253 6.96 20.60 -11.93
C CYS A 253 7.84 20.08 -10.78
N CYS A 254 8.62 19.01 -11.01
CA CYS A 254 9.56 18.47 -10.02
C CYS A 254 10.94 19.14 -9.99
N LEU A 255 11.15 20.20 -10.79
CA LEU A 255 12.41 20.94 -10.90
C LEU A 255 13.59 20.19 -11.54
N TYR A 256 13.42 18.96 -12.01
CA TYR A 256 14.49 18.16 -12.63
C TYR A 256 15.25 18.91 -13.74
N TYR A 257 14.54 19.67 -14.59
CA TYR A 257 15.14 20.46 -15.67
C TYR A 257 16.17 21.50 -15.19
N ARG A 258 16.22 21.79 -13.88
CA ARG A 258 17.12 22.78 -13.27
C ARG A 258 18.46 22.20 -12.83
N ILE A 259 18.66 20.87 -12.82
CA ILE A 259 19.93 20.22 -12.40
C ILE A 259 21.14 20.90 -13.06
N GLY A 260 21.07 21.11 -14.38
CA GLY A 260 22.13 21.77 -15.13
C GLY A 260 21.82 21.84 -16.62
N PRO A 261 22.77 22.35 -17.44
CA PRO A 261 22.71 22.23 -18.89
C PRO A 261 22.54 20.77 -19.31
N GLY A 262 21.69 20.51 -20.31
CA GLY A 262 21.49 19.15 -20.85
C GLY A 262 20.56 18.22 -20.07
N ALA A 263 20.10 18.58 -18.86
CA ALA A 263 19.21 17.72 -18.07
C ALA A 263 17.87 17.41 -18.77
N GLY A 264 17.37 18.31 -19.62
CA GLY A 264 16.10 18.11 -20.32
C GLY A 264 14.88 18.12 -19.38
N LEU A 265 13.88 17.30 -19.69
CA LEU A 265 12.68 17.13 -18.87
C LEU A 265 12.64 15.74 -18.23
N CYS A 266 12.01 15.62 -17.07
CA CYS A 266 11.71 14.33 -16.46
C CYS A 266 10.59 13.58 -17.21
N GLY A 267 10.52 12.25 -17.06
CA GLY A 267 9.53 11.41 -17.77
C GLY A 267 8.06 11.79 -17.57
N ASP A 268 7.67 12.28 -16.39
CA ASP A 268 6.29 12.69 -16.09
C ASP A 268 6.14 14.23 -16.04
N CYS A 269 6.86 14.97 -16.90
CA CYS A 269 6.88 16.44 -16.84
C CYS A 269 5.53 17.08 -17.19
N CYS A 270 5.18 18.17 -16.50
CA CYS A 270 4.04 19.01 -16.87
C CYS A 270 4.32 19.85 -18.13
N PHE A 271 5.59 20.17 -18.40
CA PHE A 271 6.03 20.92 -19.58
C PHE A 271 6.32 20.00 -20.76
N THR A 272 6.22 20.53 -21.98
CA THR A 272 6.62 19.85 -23.24
C THR A 272 8.00 20.26 -23.73
N ARG A 273 8.56 21.34 -23.18
CA ARG A 273 9.94 21.79 -23.38
C ARG A 273 10.50 22.41 -22.10
N PRO A 274 11.81 22.32 -21.82
CA PRO A 274 12.41 22.97 -20.66
C PRO A 274 12.08 24.47 -20.64
N PRO A 275 11.55 25.01 -19.53
CA PRO A 275 11.38 26.44 -19.39
C PRO A 275 12.70 27.18 -19.57
N ALA A 276 12.69 28.30 -20.28
CA ALA A 276 13.86 29.17 -20.35
C ALA A 276 14.25 29.61 -18.94
N ARG A 277 15.54 29.51 -18.60
CA ARG A 277 16.05 30.07 -17.35
C ARG A 277 15.87 31.59 -17.43
N ARG A 278 14.98 32.15 -16.63
CA ARG A 278 14.99 33.59 -16.36
C ARG A 278 16.33 33.87 -15.68
N ARG A 279 17.15 34.71 -16.30
CA ARG A 279 18.38 35.23 -15.70
C ARG A 279 18.04 36.05 -14.47
#